data_AF-A0A3B8SRN7-F1
#
_entry.id   AF-A0A3B8SRN7-F1
#
_cell.length_a   1.000
_cell.length_b   1.000
_cell.length_c   1.000
_cell.angle_alpha   90.00
_cell.angle_beta   90.00
_cell.angle_gamma   90.00
#
_symmetry.space_group_name_H-M   'P 1'
#
loop_
_entity.id
_entity.type
_entity.pdbx_description
1 polymer ?
#
loop_
_entity_poly.entity_id
_entity_poly.type
_entity_poly.pdbx_seq_one_letter_code
_entity_poly.pdbx_strand_id
1 'polypeptide(L)'
;MELKTNYQYTYFIHPFVIRDGKYQKYILKLLKDKNCSLKIFQKEKDLKLYKYFLPKMREFLFSSFSYGNSKTKRLEELPIETRAALLAKNPCNIFEYTMKKDIQGKLEQNNGIFFTIQKIEIICFSTGICFLSFKTNIEEYEEFANVLNFNYKFRDINNEIANLENYDNIRIQTDSFADTKTFQDFIYEIAGPNTEATKLNIETERFLTYSYVCVNQDAWNSNHHFDEIKYQFIKYANILPADSSRDYEYEKIETFSKWKYAKLGLTKLGMTLFSSSSDMNNYTILPEEYENQYFYTYILNLDKKIYLKKIELEFKDIKKIKKARKKFVEFTKNLWIQEITEDETGSLLNHKLQEVFELDKLYSEVKNKYDILYKELNIEKEKKTSISIAVVLMISLVLNVLNFMVLMSK
;
A
#
# COMPACT_ATOMS: atom_id res chain seq x y z
N MET A 1 3.54 23.82 -26.64
CA MET A 1 4.93 23.33 -26.64
C MET A 1 4.89 21.85 -26.32
N GLU A 2 5.51 21.03 -27.16
CA GLU A 2 5.61 19.59 -26.93
C GLU A 2 6.68 19.32 -25.88
N LEU A 3 6.26 18.72 -24.76
CA LEU A 3 7.11 18.54 -23.58
C LEU A 3 7.91 17.25 -23.75
N LYS A 4 9.24 17.35 -23.73
CA LYS A 4 10.12 16.19 -23.86
C LYS A 4 10.49 15.57 -22.51
N THR A 5 10.62 14.24 -22.47
CA THR A 5 10.99 13.49 -21.26
C THR A 5 12.40 12.93 -21.37
N ASN A 6 13.22 13.11 -20.32
CA ASN A 6 14.59 12.59 -20.25
C ASN A 6 14.67 11.25 -19.49
N TYR A 7 13.81 11.07 -18.49
CA TYR A 7 13.76 9.86 -17.67
C TYR A 7 12.37 9.70 -17.05
N GLN A 8 11.85 8.48 -17.00
CA GLN A 8 10.58 8.20 -16.33
C GLN A 8 10.45 6.75 -15.89
N TYR A 9 9.60 6.51 -14.91
CA TYR A 9 9.03 5.19 -14.63
C TYR A 9 7.68 5.35 -13.94
N THR A 10 6.85 4.31 -14.04
CA THR A 10 5.57 4.27 -13.34
C THR A 10 5.36 2.94 -12.65
N TYR A 11 5.00 3.00 -11.37
CA TYR A 11 4.50 1.88 -10.60
C TYR A 11 2.96 1.86 -10.64
N PHE A 12 2.41 0.75 -11.10
CA PHE A 12 0.98 0.46 -10.96
C PHE A 12 0.79 -0.51 -9.79
N ILE A 13 -0.04 -0.14 -8.83
CA ILE A 13 -0.17 -0.84 -7.55
C ILE A 13 -1.60 -1.35 -7.38
N HIS A 14 -1.74 -2.66 -7.24
CA HIS A 14 -3.00 -3.35 -6.99
C HIS A 14 -3.08 -3.82 -5.54
N PRO A 15 -3.90 -3.18 -4.70
CA PRO A 15 -4.16 -3.66 -3.35
C PRO A 15 -5.07 -4.89 -3.37
N PHE A 16 -4.73 -5.92 -2.59
CA PHE A 16 -5.57 -7.09 -2.40
C PHE A 16 -5.52 -7.57 -0.94
N VAL A 17 -6.50 -8.39 -0.54
CA VAL A 17 -6.64 -8.81 0.86
C VAL A 17 -6.82 -10.31 0.95
N ILE A 18 -5.89 -10.95 1.66
CA ILE A 18 -5.95 -12.37 1.99
C ILE A 18 -6.90 -12.59 3.17
N ARG A 19 -7.81 -13.56 3.01
CA ARG A 19 -8.76 -13.95 4.04
C ARG A 19 -8.07 -14.35 5.35
N ASP A 20 -8.65 -13.94 6.47
CA ASP A 20 -8.20 -14.32 7.82
C ASP A 20 -8.01 -15.85 7.93
N GLY A 21 -6.86 -16.26 8.48
CA GLY A 21 -6.47 -17.67 8.62
C GLY A 21 -5.89 -18.32 7.36
N LYS A 22 -5.84 -17.62 6.22
CA LYS A 22 -5.21 -18.13 4.98
C LYS A 22 -3.84 -17.51 4.68
N TYR A 23 -3.40 -16.51 5.43
CA TYR A 23 -2.15 -15.80 5.19
C TYR A 23 -0.91 -16.71 5.15
N GLN A 24 -0.72 -17.59 6.14
CA GLN A 24 0.41 -18.53 6.12
C GLN A 24 0.38 -19.45 4.89
N LYS A 25 -0.82 -19.92 4.48
CA LYS A 25 -0.97 -20.73 3.27
C LYS A 25 -0.61 -19.93 2.02
N TYR A 26 -0.93 -18.63 2.00
CA TYR A 26 -0.56 -17.73 0.91
C TYR A 26 0.96 -17.51 0.85
N ILE A 27 1.63 -17.26 1.98
CA ILE A 27 3.10 -17.19 2.02
C ILE A 27 3.74 -18.50 1.55
N LEU A 28 3.20 -19.65 1.96
CA LEU A 28 3.65 -20.95 1.47
C LEU A 28 3.47 -21.11 -0.05
N LYS A 29 2.36 -20.60 -0.62
CA LYS A 29 2.13 -20.58 -2.06
C LYS A 29 3.22 -19.78 -2.78
N LEU A 30 3.52 -18.57 -2.29
CA LEU A 30 4.58 -17.72 -2.87
C LEU A 30 5.96 -18.38 -2.80
N LEU A 31 6.32 -18.98 -1.66
CA LEU A 31 7.61 -19.69 -1.53
C LEU A 31 7.72 -20.92 -2.45
N LYS A 32 6.60 -21.55 -2.83
CA LYS A 32 6.58 -22.69 -3.74
C LYS A 32 6.67 -22.29 -5.21
N ASP A 33 6.36 -21.04 -5.54
CA ASP A 33 6.48 -20.55 -6.90
C ASP A 33 7.94 -20.23 -7.21
N LYS A 34 8.51 -20.95 -8.16
CA LYS A 34 9.91 -20.78 -8.63
C LYS A 34 10.19 -19.39 -9.20
N ASN A 35 9.15 -18.66 -9.62
CA ASN A 35 9.26 -17.31 -10.15
C ASN A 35 9.21 -16.25 -9.05
N CYS A 36 8.89 -16.64 -7.82
CA CYS A 36 8.72 -15.75 -6.70
C CYS A 36 9.87 -15.96 -5.70
N SER A 37 10.65 -14.90 -5.46
CA SER A 37 11.77 -14.92 -4.52
C SER A 37 11.52 -13.95 -3.37
N LEU A 38 11.87 -14.34 -2.15
CA LEU A 38 11.79 -13.45 -1.00
C LEU A 38 12.90 -12.38 -1.11
N LYS A 39 12.53 -11.11 -1.07
CA LYS A 39 13.48 -9.99 -1.07
C LYS A 39 14.13 -9.87 0.30
N ILE A 40 15.46 -9.90 0.34
CA ILE A 40 16.26 -9.78 1.56
C ILE A 40 17.00 -8.44 1.55
N PHE A 41 16.58 -7.53 2.42
CA PHE A 41 17.28 -6.27 2.67
C PHE A 41 18.47 -6.48 3.61
N GLN A 42 19.61 -5.88 3.26
CA GLN A 42 20.88 -5.97 3.98
C GLN A 42 21.39 -4.56 4.27
N LYS A 43 21.78 -4.29 5.52
CA LYS A 43 22.19 -2.94 5.95
C LYS A 43 23.31 -2.36 5.08
N GLU A 44 24.26 -3.20 4.69
CA GLU A 44 25.44 -2.82 3.90
C GLU A 44 25.06 -2.45 2.46
N LYS A 45 24.03 -3.09 1.89
CA LYS A 45 23.57 -2.85 0.52
C LYS A 45 22.51 -1.75 0.43
N ASP A 46 21.61 -1.71 1.40
CA ASP A 46 20.45 -0.82 1.43
C ASP A 46 20.65 0.33 2.43
N LEU A 47 21.88 0.88 2.50
CA LEU A 47 22.25 1.83 3.55
C LEU A 47 21.39 3.10 3.55
N LYS A 48 21.04 3.63 2.37
CA LYS A 48 20.17 4.82 2.24
C LYS A 48 18.78 4.54 2.84
N LEU A 49 18.19 3.40 2.46
CA LEU A 49 16.90 2.93 2.98
C LEU A 49 16.95 2.71 4.50
N TYR A 50 18.01 2.06 4.98
CA TYR A 50 18.23 1.79 6.40
C TYR A 50 18.38 3.08 7.22
N LYS A 51 19.03 4.12 6.67
CA LYS A 51 19.17 5.40 7.36
C LYS A 51 17.87 6.21 7.36
N TYR A 52 17.09 6.12 6.29
CA TYR A 52 15.83 6.86 6.16
C TYR A 52 14.78 6.41 7.18
N PHE A 53 14.48 5.12 7.28
CA PHE A 53 13.43 4.64 8.21
C PHE A 53 13.95 4.51 9.65
N LEU A 54 13.15 4.95 10.63
CA LEU A 54 13.43 4.78 12.05
C LEU A 54 13.44 3.29 12.47
N PRO A 55 14.14 2.90 13.56
CA PRO A 55 14.34 1.50 13.94
C PRO A 55 13.05 0.66 13.98
N LYS A 56 11.97 1.17 14.60
CA LYS A 56 10.70 0.45 14.68
C LYS A 56 10.03 0.26 13.31
N MET A 57 10.13 1.25 12.42
CA MET A 57 9.62 1.11 11.06
C MET A 57 10.45 0.14 10.23
N ARG A 58 11.77 0.10 10.44
CA ARG A 58 12.63 -0.92 9.82
C ARG A 58 12.25 -2.32 10.25
N GLU A 59 12.02 -2.55 11.53
CA GLU A 59 11.56 -3.85 12.03
C GLU A 59 10.20 -4.24 11.44
N PHE A 60 9.31 -3.27 11.23
CA PHE A 60 7.99 -3.49 10.67
C PHE A 60 8.02 -3.77 9.15
N LEU A 61 8.61 -2.89 8.35
CA LEU A 61 8.59 -2.97 6.88
C LEU A 61 9.68 -3.89 6.32
N PHE A 62 10.85 -3.93 6.96
CA PHE A 62 12.07 -4.54 6.43
C PHE A 62 12.67 -5.49 7.47
N SER A 63 11.84 -6.42 7.95
CA SER A 63 12.21 -7.37 9.02
C SER A 63 13.53 -8.11 8.77
N SER A 64 13.92 -8.28 7.51
CA SER A 64 15.20 -8.89 7.10
C SER A 64 16.44 -8.11 7.51
N PHE A 65 16.37 -6.80 7.80
CA PHE A 65 17.52 -6.06 8.37
C PHE A 65 17.97 -6.62 9.72
N SER A 66 17.07 -7.29 10.46
CA SER A 66 17.39 -7.97 11.72
C SER A 66 18.03 -9.36 11.51
N TYR A 67 18.01 -9.86 10.27
CA TYR A 67 18.63 -11.12 9.87
C TYR A 67 20.06 -10.82 9.43
N GLY A 68 21.05 -11.09 10.30
CA GLY A 68 22.42 -11.20 9.83
C GLY A 68 22.57 -12.33 8.81
N ASN A 69 23.66 -12.34 8.04
CA ASN A 69 23.91 -13.33 6.99
C ASN A 69 23.74 -14.80 7.44
N SER A 70 24.05 -15.10 8.71
CA SER A 70 23.87 -16.43 9.29
C SER A 70 22.40 -16.82 9.53
N LYS A 71 21.53 -15.86 9.88
CA LYS A 71 20.10 -16.11 10.09
C LYS A 71 19.37 -16.32 8.76
N THR A 72 19.76 -15.63 7.70
CA THR A 72 19.18 -15.81 6.36
C THR A 72 19.47 -17.19 5.81
N LYS A 73 20.73 -17.66 5.90
CA LYS A 73 21.10 -19.02 5.49
C LYS A 73 20.33 -20.09 6.27
N ARG A 74 20.25 -19.94 7.60
CA ARG A 74 19.46 -20.83 8.44
C ARG A 74 17.97 -20.82 8.07
N LEU A 75 17.41 -19.67 7.71
CA LEU A 75 16.03 -19.60 7.24
C LEU A 75 15.86 -20.40 5.94
N GLU A 76 16.80 -20.32 5.00
CA GLU A 76 16.74 -21.05 3.74
C GLU A 76 16.87 -22.57 3.90
N GLU A 77 17.66 -23.02 4.89
CA GLU A 77 17.86 -24.43 5.24
C GLU A 77 16.63 -25.09 5.89
N LEU A 78 15.69 -24.30 6.43
CA LEU A 78 14.49 -24.84 7.06
C LEU A 78 13.51 -25.43 6.03
N PRO A 79 12.71 -26.46 6.42
CA PRO A 79 11.59 -26.92 5.61
C PRO A 79 10.68 -25.77 5.20
N ILE A 80 10.17 -25.81 3.96
CA ILE A 80 9.42 -24.69 3.38
C ILE A 80 8.15 -24.35 4.17
N GLU A 81 7.49 -25.34 4.78
CA GLU A 81 6.36 -25.14 5.68
C GLU A 81 6.75 -24.37 6.95
N THR A 82 7.92 -24.69 7.52
CA THR A 82 8.47 -23.99 8.69
C THR A 82 8.86 -22.56 8.33
N ARG A 83 9.49 -22.35 7.17
CA ARG A 83 9.81 -21.02 6.63
C ARG A 83 8.55 -20.18 6.48
N ALA A 84 7.52 -20.73 5.86
CA ALA A 84 6.24 -20.05 5.70
C ALA A 84 5.61 -19.66 7.04
N ALA A 85 5.67 -20.55 8.04
CA ALA A 85 5.15 -20.28 9.38
C ALA A 85 5.90 -19.16 10.11
N LEU A 86 7.23 -19.05 9.91
CA LEU A 86 8.04 -17.97 10.46
C LEU A 86 7.76 -16.64 9.75
N LEU A 87 7.80 -16.63 8.42
CA LEU A 87 7.52 -15.44 7.62
C LEU A 87 6.10 -14.92 7.84
N ALA A 88 5.12 -15.81 8.05
CA ALA A 88 3.74 -15.40 8.35
C ALA A 88 3.60 -14.61 9.67
N LYS A 89 4.61 -14.66 10.56
CA LYS A 89 4.67 -13.87 11.79
C LYS A 89 5.40 -12.53 11.62
N ASN A 90 6.18 -12.37 10.54
CA ASN A 90 6.84 -11.10 10.26
C ASN A 90 5.81 -10.03 9.91
N PRO A 91 5.96 -8.78 10.38
CA PRO A 91 4.96 -7.76 10.14
C PRO A 91 4.75 -7.46 8.64
N CYS A 92 5.84 -7.46 7.87
CA CYS A 92 5.86 -7.36 6.41
C CYS A 92 6.89 -8.32 5.79
N ASN A 93 6.54 -8.91 4.65
CA ASN A 93 7.44 -9.64 3.77
C ASN A 93 7.28 -9.12 2.34
N ILE A 94 8.38 -8.94 1.61
CA ILE A 94 8.37 -8.47 0.22
C ILE A 94 8.95 -9.58 -0.65
N PHE A 95 8.26 -9.88 -1.75
CA PHE A 95 8.73 -10.83 -2.75
C PHE A 95 8.97 -10.13 -4.08
N GLU A 96 9.98 -10.55 -4.81
CA GLU A 96 10.20 -10.17 -6.20
C GLU A 96 9.73 -11.30 -7.12
N TYR A 97 8.89 -10.95 -8.09
CA TYR A 97 8.39 -11.89 -9.09
C TYR A 97 9.14 -11.70 -10.40
N THR A 98 9.75 -12.77 -10.88
CA THR A 98 10.40 -12.82 -12.19
C THR A 98 9.39 -13.35 -13.19
N MET A 99 9.04 -12.54 -14.19
CA MET A 99 8.13 -12.99 -15.24
C MET A 99 8.64 -14.28 -15.89
N LYS A 100 7.74 -15.25 -16.06
CA LYS A 100 8.02 -16.42 -16.91
C LYS A 100 8.32 -15.84 -18.29
N LYS A 101 9.54 -16.03 -18.80
CA LYS A 101 9.87 -15.62 -20.18
C LYS A 101 8.81 -16.22 -21.10
N ASP A 102 8.05 -15.39 -21.79
CA ASP A 102 7.31 -15.84 -22.96
C ASP A 102 7.97 -15.32 -24.24
N ILE A 103 7.91 -16.18 -25.24
CA ILE A 103 8.56 -16.07 -26.53
C ILE A 103 7.95 -14.88 -27.27
N GLN A 104 8.82 -14.03 -27.83
CA GLN A 104 8.50 -12.95 -28.78
C GLN A 104 7.29 -13.32 -29.66
N GLY A 105 6.12 -12.81 -29.30
CA GLY A 105 4.99 -12.72 -30.21
C GLY A 105 5.35 -11.67 -31.26
N LYS A 106 5.31 -12.05 -32.53
CA LYS A 106 5.72 -11.21 -33.67
C LYS A 106 5.17 -9.79 -33.56
N LEU A 107 6.10 -8.83 -33.60
CA LEU A 107 5.91 -7.41 -33.86
C LEU A 107 5.20 -7.23 -35.21
N GLU A 108 3.87 -7.25 -35.21
CA GLU A 108 3.07 -6.83 -36.35
C GLU A 108 2.12 -5.72 -35.90
N GLN A 109 2.66 -4.55 -35.55
CA GLN A 109 2.14 -3.19 -35.87
C GLN A 109 2.79 -2.11 -35.00
N ASN A 110 3.48 -1.15 -35.64
CA ASN A 110 4.08 0.07 -35.05
C ASN A 110 3.06 1.10 -34.51
N ASN A 111 1.84 0.68 -34.16
CA ASN A 111 0.78 1.58 -33.70
C ASN A 111 0.50 1.34 -32.21
N GLY A 112 1.27 1.98 -31.31
CA GLY A 112 1.02 1.98 -29.87
C GLY A 112 2.22 2.46 -29.04
N ILE A 113 1.98 2.75 -27.76
CA ILE A 113 3.00 3.04 -26.76
C ILE A 113 3.57 1.71 -26.26
N PHE A 114 4.84 1.46 -26.58
CA PHE A 114 5.58 0.28 -26.12
C PHE A 114 6.13 0.49 -24.72
N PHE A 115 5.97 -0.52 -23.86
CA PHE A 115 6.48 -0.47 -22.49
C PHE A 115 7.01 -1.83 -22.02
N THR A 116 7.96 -1.75 -21.09
CA THR A 116 8.53 -2.89 -20.38
C THR A 116 8.06 -2.92 -18.94
N ILE A 117 7.89 -4.12 -18.39
CA ILE A 117 7.75 -4.32 -16.96
C ILE A 117 9.12 -4.66 -16.40
N GLN A 118 9.75 -3.69 -15.76
CA GLN A 118 11.11 -3.80 -15.24
C GLN A 118 11.15 -4.62 -13.95
N LYS A 119 10.08 -4.56 -13.15
CA LYS A 119 10.04 -5.18 -11.83
C LYS A 119 8.61 -5.48 -11.41
N ILE A 120 8.41 -6.62 -10.75
CA ILE A 120 7.16 -6.94 -10.06
C ILE A 120 7.46 -7.24 -8.60
N GLU A 121 6.81 -6.54 -7.67
CA GLU A 121 6.91 -6.84 -6.23
C GLU A 121 5.55 -7.25 -5.64
N ILE A 122 5.59 -8.18 -4.70
CA ILE A 122 4.44 -8.59 -3.88
C ILE A 122 4.76 -8.24 -2.43
N ILE A 123 4.13 -7.19 -1.92
CA ILE A 123 4.34 -6.68 -0.55
C ILE A 123 3.23 -7.24 0.32
N CYS A 124 3.56 -8.05 1.32
CA CYS A 124 2.63 -8.82 2.14
C CYS A 124 2.73 -8.43 3.62
N PHE A 125 1.68 -7.81 4.16
CA PHE A 125 1.57 -7.52 5.59
C PHE A 125 0.93 -8.69 6.34
N SER A 126 1.38 -8.95 7.57
CA SER A 126 0.82 -9.98 8.47
C SER A 126 -0.66 -9.82 8.79
N THR A 127 -1.21 -8.62 8.56
CA THR A 127 -2.63 -8.30 8.64
C THR A 127 -3.45 -9.00 7.55
N GLY A 128 -2.78 -9.57 6.54
CA GLY A 128 -3.38 -10.13 5.32
C GLY A 128 -3.59 -9.10 4.21
N ILE A 129 -3.22 -7.84 4.43
CA ILE A 129 -3.24 -6.81 3.38
C ILE A 129 -1.99 -6.97 2.53
N CYS A 130 -2.15 -6.94 1.21
CA CYS A 130 -1.06 -7.13 0.28
C CYS A 130 -1.16 -6.13 -0.89
N PHE A 131 -0.02 -5.88 -1.54
CA PHE A 131 0.08 -5.02 -2.71
C PHE A 131 0.89 -5.73 -3.78
N LEU A 132 0.33 -5.83 -4.98
CA LEU A 132 1.04 -6.26 -6.17
C LEU A 132 1.45 -5.01 -6.94
N SER A 133 2.74 -4.78 -7.15
CA SER A 133 3.25 -3.59 -7.83
C SER A 133 4.00 -3.96 -9.10
N PHE A 134 3.79 -3.16 -10.15
CA PHE A 134 4.42 -3.31 -11.46
C PHE A 134 5.22 -2.04 -11.76
N LYS A 135 6.55 -2.12 -11.75
CA LYS A 135 7.41 -1.04 -12.26
C LYS A 135 7.47 -1.15 -13.78
N THR A 136 7.08 -0.08 -14.45
CA THR A 136 7.04 0.02 -15.90
C THR A 136 7.88 1.18 -16.41
N ASN A 137 8.37 1.05 -17.63
CA ASN A 137 9.01 2.12 -18.38
C ASN A 137 8.57 2.03 -19.86
N ILE A 138 8.36 3.18 -20.49
CA ILE A 138 8.05 3.33 -21.91
C ILE A 138 9.37 3.28 -22.68
N GLU A 139 9.41 2.55 -23.80
CA GLU A 139 10.64 2.33 -24.56
C GLU A 139 11.01 3.53 -25.45
N GLU A 140 10.02 4.13 -26.12
CA GLU A 140 10.15 5.30 -26.99
C GLU A 140 9.52 6.55 -26.34
N TYR A 141 10.17 7.05 -25.29
CA TYR A 141 9.60 7.98 -24.31
C TYR A 141 9.83 9.47 -24.59
N GLU A 142 10.09 9.88 -25.84
CA GLU A 142 10.46 11.28 -26.12
C GLU A 142 9.39 12.28 -25.70
N GLU A 143 8.11 11.95 -25.87
CA GLU A 143 6.98 12.84 -25.58
C GLU A 143 6.33 12.56 -24.23
N PHE A 144 6.18 13.59 -23.40
CA PHE A 144 5.44 13.50 -22.14
C PHE A 144 3.96 13.11 -22.31
N ALA A 145 3.37 13.44 -23.45
CA ALA A 145 2.01 13.03 -23.79
C ALA A 145 1.85 11.50 -23.75
N ASN A 146 2.88 10.75 -24.17
CA ASN A 146 2.88 9.29 -24.09
C ASN A 146 2.85 8.81 -22.64
N VAL A 147 3.54 9.49 -21.72
CA VAL A 147 3.48 9.15 -20.29
C VAL A 147 2.09 9.38 -19.72
N LEU A 148 1.45 10.52 -20.03
CA LEU A 148 0.08 10.81 -19.61
C LEU A 148 -0.91 9.74 -20.10
N ASN A 149 -0.85 9.44 -21.41
CA ASN A 149 -1.72 8.48 -22.08
C ASN A 149 -1.51 7.05 -21.58
N PHE A 150 -0.25 6.65 -21.39
CA PHE A 150 0.12 5.36 -20.82
C PHE A 150 -0.41 5.20 -19.40
N ASN A 151 -0.15 6.17 -18.53
CA ASN A 151 -0.60 6.14 -17.14
C ASN A 151 -2.12 6.08 -17.03
N TYR A 152 -2.81 6.87 -17.85
CA TYR A 152 -4.26 6.86 -17.93
C TYR A 152 -4.79 5.47 -18.36
N LYS A 153 -4.26 4.92 -19.45
CA LYS A 153 -4.76 3.66 -20.01
C LYS A 153 -4.39 2.44 -19.17
N PHE A 154 -3.14 2.32 -18.75
CA PHE A 154 -2.68 1.16 -17.99
C PHE A 154 -3.33 1.11 -16.60
N ARG A 155 -3.64 2.26 -16.00
CA ARG A 155 -4.36 2.32 -14.73
C ARG A 155 -5.70 1.56 -14.77
N ASP A 156 -6.40 1.62 -15.91
CA ASP A 156 -7.72 1.04 -16.10
C ASP A 156 -7.67 -0.32 -16.84
N ILE A 157 -6.47 -0.89 -17.08
CA ILE A 157 -6.30 -2.15 -17.84
C ILE A 157 -7.03 -3.36 -17.19
N ASN A 158 -7.28 -3.30 -15.88
CA ASN A 158 -7.98 -4.34 -15.12
C ASN A 158 -9.49 -4.07 -14.98
N ASN A 159 -10.02 -3.01 -15.62
CA ASN A 159 -11.41 -2.62 -15.50
C ASN A 159 -12.23 -3.10 -16.71
N GLU A 160 -13.12 -4.08 -16.49
CA GLU A 160 -14.00 -4.63 -17.53
C GLU A 160 -15.13 -3.67 -17.97
N ILE A 161 -15.49 -2.70 -17.12
CA ILE A 161 -16.61 -1.75 -17.33
C ILE A 161 -16.11 -0.38 -17.81
N ALA A 162 -14.80 -0.12 -17.73
CA ALA A 162 -14.24 1.09 -18.30
C ALA A 162 -14.53 1.08 -19.81
N ASN A 163 -15.43 1.96 -20.25
CA ASN A 163 -15.59 2.29 -21.67
C ASN A 163 -14.27 2.90 -22.15
N LEU A 164 -13.32 2.02 -22.49
CA LEU A 164 -12.10 2.35 -23.21
C LEU A 164 -12.44 2.94 -24.59
N GLU A 165 -13.70 2.81 -25.04
CA GLU A 165 -14.28 3.43 -26.24
C GLU A 165 -13.99 4.94 -26.36
N ASN A 166 -13.83 5.67 -25.24
CA ASN A 166 -13.50 7.11 -25.30
C ASN A 166 -12.03 7.39 -25.65
N TYR A 167 -11.13 6.38 -25.58
CA TYR A 167 -9.70 6.51 -25.89
C TYR A 167 -9.13 5.24 -26.55
N ASP A 168 -9.88 4.61 -27.46
CA ASP A 168 -9.41 3.48 -28.29
C ASP A 168 -8.15 3.83 -29.10
N ASN A 169 -7.89 5.13 -29.30
CA ASN A 169 -6.72 5.67 -29.99
C ASN A 169 -5.40 5.42 -29.24
N ILE A 170 -5.42 5.29 -27.91
CA ILE A 170 -4.20 5.01 -27.14
C ILE A 170 -4.00 3.50 -27.14
N ARG A 171 -3.10 2.94 -27.96
CA ARG A 171 -2.75 1.51 -27.89
C ARG A 171 -1.54 1.35 -26.99
N ILE A 172 -1.55 0.37 -26.08
CA ILE A 172 -0.38 0.02 -25.24
C ILE A 172 0.04 -1.41 -25.55
N GLN A 173 1.34 -1.65 -25.65
CA GLN A 173 1.90 -2.95 -26.01
C GLN A 173 3.07 -3.31 -25.10
N THR A 174 3.17 -4.60 -24.72
CA THR A 174 4.29 -5.11 -23.92
C THR A 174 4.70 -6.49 -24.37
N ASP A 175 6.00 -6.76 -24.32
CA ASP A 175 6.57 -8.06 -24.66
C ASP A 175 6.14 -9.19 -23.72
N SER A 176 5.64 -8.86 -22.52
CA SER A 176 5.35 -9.84 -21.47
C SER A 176 3.90 -10.34 -21.44
N PHE A 177 2.98 -9.67 -22.14
CA PHE A 177 1.56 -9.99 -22.12
C PHE A 177 0.97 -9.85 -23.52
N ALA A 178 0.45 -10.96 -24.07
CA ALA A 178 -0.10 -11.00 -25.42
C ALA A 178 -1.41 -10.19 -25.54
N ASP A 179 -2.21 -10.14 -24.47
CA ASP A 179 -3.44 -9.34 -24.40
C ASP A 179 -3.83 -9.00 -22.95
N THR A 180 -4.85 -8.15 -22.78
CA THR A 180 -5.37 -7.74 -21.47
C THR A 180 -5.87 -8.91 -20.61
N LYS A 181 -6.43 -9.95 -21.22
CA LYS A 181 -6.96 -11.11 -20.50
C LYS A 181 -5.83 -11.89 -19.82
N THR A 182 -4.71 -12.08 -20.52
CA THR A 182 -3.52 -12.71 -19.93
C THR A 182 -2.96 -11.92 -18.73
N PHE A 183 -3.07 -10.58 -18.76
CA PHE A 183 -2.67 -9.73 -17.64
C PHE A 183 -3.62 -9.85 -16.43
N GLN A 184 -4.93 -9.86 -16.68
CA GLN A 184 -5.94 -10.06 -15.62
C GLN A 184 -5.82 -11.45 -14.97
N ASP A 185 -5.62 -12.49 -15.79
CA ASP A 185 -5.37 -13.85 -15.32
C ASP A 185 -4.11 -13.92 -14.45
N PHE A 186 -3.04 -13.21 -14.83
CA PHE A 186 -1.83 -13.09 -14.03
C PHE A 186 -2.09 -12.44 -12.66
N ILE A 187 -2.81 -11.32 -12.63
CA ILE A 187 -3.19 -10.66 -11.36
C ILE A 187 -4.00 -11.63 -10.51
N TYR A 188 -4.99 -12.32 -11.10
CA TYR A 188 -5.81 -13.29 -10.40
C TYR A 188 -4.99 -14.48 -9.87
N GLU A 189 -4.00 -14.96 -10.63
CA GLU A 189 -3.12 -16.05 -10.21
C GLU A 189 -2.32 -15.65 -8.96
N ILE A 190 -1.91 -14.38 -8.82
CA ILE A 190 -1.21 -13.88 -7.64
C ILE A 190 -2.19 -13.50 -6.52
N ALA A 191 -3.04 -12.49 -6.74
CA ALA A 191 -3.87 -11.86 -5.73
C ALA A 191 -5.08 -12.72 -5.31
N GLY A 192 -5.56 -13.60 -6.19
CA GLY A 192 -6.80 -14.34 -6.01
C GLY A 192 -8.04 -13.46 -6.10
N PRO A 193 -9.20 -13.93 -5.60
CA PRO A 193 -10.46 -13.20 -5.73
C PRO A 193 -10.54 -11.97 -4.82
N ASN A 194 -11.04 -10.85 -5.35
CA ASN A 194 -11.13 -9.56 -4.66
C ASN A 194 -12.22 -9.47 -3.58
N THR A 195 -12.88 -10.58 -3.24
CA THR A 195 -14.01 -10.65 -2.28
C THR A 195 -13.74 -9.98 -0.93
N GLU A 196 -12.54 -10.11 -0.37
CA GLU A 196 -12.21 -9.48 0.91
C GLU A 196 -11.89 -7.98 0.75
N ALA A 197 -11.34 -7.57 -0.39
CA ALA A 197 -11.08 -6.18 -0.71
C ALA A 197 -12.39 -5.40 -0.96
N THR A 198 -13.36 -6.01 -1.65
CA THR A 198 -14.70 -5.45 -1.87
C THR A 198 -15.43 -5.17 -0.55
N LYS A 199 -15.36 -6.08 0.44
CA LYS A 199 -15.97 -5.87 1.78
C LYS A 199 -15.40 -4.64 2.51
N LEU A 200 -14.19 -4.24 2.16
CA LEU A 200 -13.48 -3.10 2.73
C LEU A 200 -13.63 -1.84 1.86
N ASN A 201 -14.45 -1.88 0.81
CA ASN A 201 -14.59 -0.79 -0.17
C ASN A 201 -13.21 -0.34 -0.67
N ILE A 202 -12.39 -1.29 -1.10
CA ILE A 202 -11.11 -1.05 -1.77
C ILE A 202 -11.36 -1.17 -3.27
N GLU A 203 -11.00 -0.14 -4.01
CA GLU A 203 -11.00 -0.16 -5.47
C GLU A 203 -9.87 -1.08 -5.94
N THR A 204 -10.24 -2.14 -6.66
CA THR A 204 -9.30 -3.16 -7.17
C THR A 204 -9.33 -3.28 -8.69
N GLU A 205 -10.33 -2.67 -9.32
CA GLU A 205 -10.49 -2.60 -10.78
C GLU A 205 -9.52 -1.62 -11.43
N ARG A 206 -9.10 -0.59 -10.68
CA ARG A 206 -8.16 0.44 -11.13
C ARG A 206 -6.91 0.41 -10.28
N PHE A 207 -5.76 0.56 -10.92
CA PHE A 207 -4.49 0.65 -10.22
C PHE A 207 -4.32 2.00 -9.53
N LEU A 208 -3.64 1.99 -8.38
CA LEU A 208 -3.02 3.22 -7.87
C LEU A 208 -1.76 3.50 -8.69
N THR A 209 -1.53 4.77 -9.03
CA THR A 209 -0.42 5.15 -9.92
C THR A 209 0.65 5.91 -9.14
N TYR A 210 1.86 5.38 -9.11
CA TYR A 210 3.02 5.99 -8.46
C TYR A 210 4.09 6.29 -9.51
N SER A 211 4.23 7.54 -9.93
CA SER A 211 4.94 7.87 -11.18
C SER A 211 6.03 8.90 -11.01
N TYR A 212 7.17 8.67 -11.65
CA TYR A 212 8.29 9.61 -11.72
C TYR A 212 8.52 10.06 -13.16
N VAL A 213 8.64 11.37 -13.38
CA VAL A 213 9.04 11.94 -14.68
C VAL A 213 10.04 13.06 -14.45
N CYS A 214 11.11 13.03 -15.24
CA CYS A 214 12.07 14.11 -15.41
C CYS A 214 11.99 14.63 -16.85
N VAL A 215 11.49 15.86 -17.01
CA VAL A 215 11.37 16.52 -18.32
C VAL A 215 12.68 17.19 -18.72
N ASN A 216 12.82 17.46 -20.01
CA ASN A 216 13.97 18.17 -20.52
C ASN A 216 14.05 19.59 -19.92
N GLN A 217 15.27 20.02 -19.59
CA GLN A 217 15.57 21.35 -19.07
C GLN A 217 14.98 22.49 -19.91
N ASP A 218 14.81 22.31 -21.22
CA ASP A 218 14.24 23.33 -22.12
C ASP A 218 12.82 23.74 -21.71
N ALA A 219 12.09 22.86 -21.04
CA ALA A 219 10.72 23.12 -20.61
C ALA A 219 10.59 23.79 -19.24
N TRP A 220 11.58 23.62 -18.35
CA TRP A 220 11.53 24.18 -17.00
C TRP A 220 12.93 24.37 -16.43
N ASN A 221 13.37 25.62 -16.34
CA ASN A 221 14.70 26.01 -15.88
C ASN A 221 14.66 27.40 -15.21
N SER A 222 15.80 28.09 -15.10
CA SER A 222 15.85 29.46 -14.55
C SER A 222 15.16 30.51 -15.42
N ASN A 223 15.05 30.26 -16.72
CA ASN A 223 14.52 31.17 -17.73
C ASN A 223 13.10 30.77 -18.19
N HIS A 224 12.72 29.50 -18.04
CA HIS A 224 11.39 28.97 -18.35
C HIS A 224 10.71 28.54 -17.06
N HIS A 225 9.67 29.26 -16.66
CA HIS A 225 9.06 29.09 -15.34
C HIS A 225 8.08 27.91 -15.32
N PHE A 226 7.92 27.29 -14.14
CA PHE A 226 7.00 26.16 -13.96
C PHE A 226 5.56 26.47 -14.39
N ASP A 227 5.12 27.72 -14.26
CA ASP A 227 3.76 28.13 -14.59
C ASP A 227 3.41 27.89 -16.07
N GLU A 228 4.41 27.88 -16.96
CA GLU A 228 4.25 27.56 -18.39
C GLU A 228 3.87 26.09 -18.64
N ILE A 229 4.22 25.19 -17.71
CA ILE A 229 3.98 23.74 -17.79
C ILE A 229 3.08 23.21 -16.68
N LYS A 230 2.49 24.11 -15.88
CA LYS A 230 1.65 23.76 -14.73
C LYS A 230 0.45 22.90 -15.11
N TYR A 231 -0.13 23.14 -16.27
CA TYR A 231 -1.29 22.38 -16.76
C TYR A 231 -0.94 20.91 -17.05
N GLN A 232 0.23 20.66 -17.63
CA GLN A 232 0.77 19.33 -17.89
C GLN A 232 1.03 18.59 -16.57
N PHE A 233 1.57 19.28 -15.56
CA PHE A 233 1.70 18.72 -14.22
C PHE A 233 0.35 18.38 -13.58
N ILE A 234 -0.67 19.24 -13.72
CA ILE A 234 -2.02 18.97 -13.18
C ILE A 234 -2.63 17.73 -13.83
N LYS A 235 -2.49 17.58 -15.15
CA LYS A 235 -2.91 16.36 -15.87
C LYS A 235 -2.20 15.13 -15.33
N TYR A 236 -0.89 15.24 -15.15
CA TYR A 236 -0.07 14.15 -14.64
C TYR A 236 -0.45 13.73 -13.22
N ALA A 237 -0.59 14.68 -12.30
CA ALA A 237 -0.93 14.39 -10.90
C ALA A 237 -2.33 13.77 -10.73
N ASN A 238 -3.27 14.11 -11.62
CA ASN A 238 -4.62 13.54 -11.64
C ASN A 238 -4.77 12.31 -12.55
N ILE A 239 -3.67 11.83 -13.15
CA ILE A 239 -3.67 10.69 -14.07
C ILE A 239 -4.68 10.91 -15.22
N LEU A 240 -4.58 12.06 -15.90
CA LEU A 240 -5.42 12.42 -17.05
C LEU A 240 -4.69 12.19 -18.37
N PRO A 241 -5.40 11.84 -19.46
CA PRO A 241 -4.79 11.71 -20.78
C PRO A 241 -4.39 13.08 -21.35
N ALA A 242 -3.50 13.06 -22.32
CA ALA A 242 -2.85 14.25 -22.87
C ALA A 242 -3.84 15.23 -23.52
N ASP A 243 -4.86 14.71 -24.19
CA ASP A 243 -5.92 15.45 -24.90
C ASP A 243 -7.11 15.84 -24.01
N SER A 244 -7.12 15.44 -22.74
CA SER A 244 -8.19 15.82 -21.80
C SER A 244 -8.39 17.33 -21.79
N SER A 245 -9.58 17.76 -22.23
CA SER A 245 -10.09 19.14 -22.14
C SER A 245 -10.86 19.39 -20.85
N ARG A 246 -11.00 18.38 -19.98
CA ARG A 246 -11.69 18.50 -18.70
C ARG A 246 -10.96 19.53 -17.83
N ASP A 247 -11.59 20.69 -17.69
CA ASP A 247 -11.37 21.61 -16.57
C ASP A 247 -11.93 20.92 -15.32
N TYR A 248 -11.18 19.98 -14.76
CA TYR A 248 -11.45 19.59 -13.39
C TYR A 248 -11.20 20.85 -12.56
N GLU A 249 -12.26 21.39 -11.94
CA GLU A 249 -12.09 22.09 -10.66
C GLU A 249 -11.13 21.22 -9.85
N TYR A 250 -9.92 21.73 -9.64
CA TYR A 250 -8.79 21.04 -9.05
C TYR A 250 -9.27 19.95 -8.09
N GLU A 251 -9.19 18.67 -8.49
CA GLU A 251 -9.06 17.63 -7.47
C GLU A 251 -8.00 18.16 -6.51
N LYS A 252 -8.22 18.06 -5.20
CA LYS A 252 -7.34 18.69 -4.23
C LYS A 252 -5.98 17.98 -4.27
N ILE A 253 -5.14 18.37 -5.22
CA ILE A 253 -3.78 17.90 -5.37
C ILE A 253 -3.04 18.56 -4.23
N GLU A 254 -2.67 17.78 -3.22
CA GLU A 254 -1.70 18.26 -2.25
C GLU A 254 -0.34 18.29 -2.95
N THR A 255 0.27 19.47 -3.01
CA THR A 255 1.55 19.67 -3.68
C THR A 255 2.59 20.22 -2.72
N PHE A 256 3.84 19.80 -2.92
CA PHE A 256 4.97 20.46 -2.29
C PHE A 256 6.23 20.35 -3.17
N SER A 257 7.11 21.34 -3.04
CA SER A 257 8.33 21.50 -3.85
C SER A 257 9.49 21.86 -2.94
N LYS A 258 10.10 20.85 -2.32
CA LYS A 258 11.33 21.04 -1.53
C LYS A 258 12.59 21.09 -2.41
N TRP A 259 12.57 20.43 -3.57
CA TRP A 259 13.69 20.42 -4.51
C TRP A 259 13.57 21.51 -5.58
N LYS A 260 14.71 22.07 -5.97
CA LYS A 260 14.80 23.03 -7.08
C LYS A 260 14.48 22.28 -8.37
N TYR A 261 13.41 22.68 -9.04
CA TYR A 261 12.88 22.00 -10.22
C TYR A 261 12.26 20.61 -9.99
N ALA A 262 11.63 20.37 -8.84
CA ALA A 262 10.70 19.23 -8.69
C ALA A 262 9.40 19.61 -7.98
N LYS A 263 8.30 18.99 -8.41
CA LYS A 263 6.95 19.14 -7.85
C LYS A 263 6.35 17.78 -7.59
N LEU A 264 5.97 17.57 -6.35
CA LEU A 264 5.28 16.36 -5.94
C LEU A 264 3.77 16.64 -5.95
N GLY A 265 3.00 15.75 -6.57
CA GLY A 265 1.54 15.78 -6.61
C GLY A 265 0.97 14.54 -5.91
N LEU A 266 0.01 14.77 -5.02
CA LEU A 266 -0.65 13.71 -4.25
C LEU A 266 -2.16 13.80 -4.45
N THR A 267 -2.76 12.68 -4.83
CA THR A 267 -4.21 12.52 -4.96
C THR A 267 -4.63 11.19 -4.34
N LYS A 268 -5.94 10.93 -4.27
CA LYS A 268 -6.44 9.61 -3.85
C LYS A 268 -6.10 8.51 -4.86
N LEU A 269 -5.81 8.90 -6.11
CA LEU A 269 -5.53 8.01 -7.25
C LEU A 269 -4.06 7.56 -7.27
N GLY A 270 -3.16 8.36 -6.69
CA GLY A 270 -1.74 8.14 -6.88
C GLY A 270 -0.84 9.21 -6.26
N MET A 271 0.44 9.04 -6.51
CA MET A 271 1.50 9.95 -6.11
C MET A 271 2.45 10.13 -7.29
N THR A 272 2.70 11.37 -7.67
CA THR A 272 3.49 11.68 -8.88
C THR A 272 4.59 12.67 -8.56
N LEU A 273 5.80 12.43 -9.04
CA LEU A 273 6.91 13.37 -8.95
C LEU A 273 7.29 13.82 -10.36
N PHE A 274 7.17 15.12 -10.57
CA PHE A 274 7.47 15.79 -11.83
C PHE A 274 8.68 16.69 -11.62
N SER A 275 9.76 16.43 -12.34
CA SER A 275 11.04 17.12 -12.19
C SER A 275 11.58 17.59 -13.54
N SER A 276 12.60 18.44 -13.53
CA SER A 276 13.33 18.87 -14.73
C SER A 276 14.79 18.47 -14.65
N SER A 277 15.37 18.11 -15.79
CA SER A 277 16.79 17.80 -15.92
C SER A 277 17.72 19.01 -15.75
N SER A 278 17.18 20.21 -15.47
CA SER A 278 17.96 21.37 -15.04
C SER A 278 18.73 21.13 -13.73
N ASP A 279 18.26 20.21 -12.89
CA ASP A 279 19.04 19.72 -11.75
C ASP A 279 19.47 18.28 -12.03
N MET A 280 20.79 18.04 -11.95
CA MET A 280 21.37 16.71 -12.19
C MET A 280 20.85 15.65 -11.22
N ASN A 281 20.50 16.05 -9.99
CA ASN A 281 19.96 15.13 -9.00
C ASN A 281 18.62 14.52 -9.44
N ASN A 282 17.86 15.22 -10.29
CA ASN A 282 16.57 14.79 -10.83
C ASN A 282 16.65 13.65 -11.84
N TYR A 283 17.83 13.14 -12.19
CA TYR A 283 17.96 11.91 -12.99
C TYR A 283 19.09 11.00 -12.49
N THR A 284 19.66 11.30 -11.32
CA THR A 284 20.76 10.52 -10.73
C THR A 284 20.48 10.06 -9.30
N ILE A 285 19.87 10.90 -8.46
CA ILE A 285 19.66 10.62 -7.02
C ILE A 285 18.17 10.53 -6.68
N LEU A 286 17.41 11.57 -7.04
CA LEU A 286 16.00 11.69 -6.69
C LEU A 286 15.13 10.53 -7.21
N PRO A 287 15.36 9.98 -8.43
CA PRO A 287 14.63 8.78 -8.88
C PRO A 287 14.79 7.58 -7.93
N GLU A 288 15.99 7.38 -7.38
CA GLU A 288 16.30 6.27 -6.47
C GLU A 288 15.71 6.52 -5.07
N GLU A 289 15.75 7.76 -4.57
CA GLU A 289 15.13 8.13 -3.29
C GLU A 289 13.62 8.00 -3.33
N TYR A 290 13.01 8.44 -4.43
CA TYR A 290 11.57 8.29 -4.68
C TYR A 290 11.20 6.79 -4.66
N GLU A 291 11.91 5.96 -5.43
CA GLU A 291 11.65 4.53 -5.55
C GLU A 291 11.87 3.74 -4.26
N ASN A 292 12.91 4.06 -3.50
CA ASN A 292 13.30 3.23 -2.35
C ASN A 292 12.78 3.78 -1.03
N GLN A 293 12.61 5.09 -0.86
CA GLN A 293 12.19 5.66 0.43
C GLN A 293 10.71 6.02 0.38
N TYR A 294 10.33 6.87 -0.56
CA TYR A 294 9.00 7.46 -0.60
C TYR A 294 7.93 6.48 -1.07
N PHE A 295 8.28 5.52 -1.94
CA PHE A 295 7.41 4.42 -2.31
C PHE A 295 6.98 3.58 -1.09
N TYR A 296 7.91 3.16 -0.22
CA TYR A 296 7.55 2.37 0.95
C TYR A 296 6.82 3.20 2.02
N THR A 297 7.07 4.52 2.11
CA THR A 297 6.24 5.44 2.90
C THR A 297 4.81 5.54 2.36
N TYR A 298 4.65 5.55 1.03
CA TYR A 298 3.35 5.53 0.36
C TYR A 298 2.59 4.22 0.63
N ILE A 299 3.23 3.06 0.42
CA ILE A 299 2.65 1.73 0.70
C ILE A 299 2.24 1.59 2.17
N LEU A 300 3.07 2.07 3.11
CA LEU A 300 2.76 2.02 4.54
C LEU A 300 1.49 2.83 4.89
N ASN A 301 1.31 4.01 4.29
CA ASN A 301 0.10 4.80 4.53
C ASN A 301 -1.16 4.18 3.90
N LEU A 302 -1.02 3.51 2.74
CA LEU A 302 -2.09 2.69 2.18
C LEU A 302 -2.46 1.52 3.09
N ASP A 303 -1.47 0.80 3.63
CA ASP A 303 -1.70 -0.29 4.60
C ASP A 303 -2.42 0.22 5.85
N LYS A 304 -1.97 1.34 6.44
CA LYS A 304 -2.64 1.98 7.57
C LYS A 304 -4.13 2.26 7.28
N LYS A 305 -4.43 2.81 6.09
CA LYS A 305 -5.81 3.10 5.66
C LYS A 305 -6.66 1.83 5.58
N ILE A 306 -6.16 0.82 4.87
CA ILE A 306 -6.89 -0.44 4.66
C ILE A 306 -7.06 -1.19 5.98
N TYR A 307 -6.05 -1.15 6.86
CA TYR A 307 -6.09 -1.85 8.12
C TYR A 307 -7.09 -1.21 9.10
N LEU A 308 -7.19 0.12 9.13
CA LEU A 308 -8.23 0.81 9.88
C LEU A 308 -9.63 0.43 9.42
N LYS A 309 -9.90 0.42 8.09
CA LYS A 309 -11.16 -0.07 7.53
C LYS A 309 -11.44 -1.53 7.91
N LYS A 310 -10.40 -2.38 7.94
CA LYS A 310 -10.53 -3.78 8.37
C LYS A 310 -10.92 -3.90 9.83
N ILE A 311 -10.28 -3.15 10.72
CA ILE A 311 -10.64 -3.11 12.14
C ILE A 311 -12.08 -2.60 12.32
N GLU A 312 -12.46 -1.56 11.58
CA GLU A 312 -13.81 -1.00 11.59
C GLU A 312 -14.88 -2.04 11.21
N LEU A 313 -14.62 -2.81 10.14
CA LEU A 313 -15.50 -3.89 9.71
C LEU A 313 -15.59 -4.99 10.78
N GLU A 314 -14.47 -5.34 11.43
CA GLU A 314 -14.45 -6.32 12.51
C GLU A 314 -15.20 -5.87 13.76
N PHE A 315 -15.31 -4.56 14.03
CA PHE A 315 -16.16 -4.04 15.12
C PHE A 315 -17.66 -4.25 14.88
N LYS A 316 -18.09 -4.42 13.63
CA LYS A 316 -19.50 -4.72 13.31
C LYS A 316 -19.89 -6.18 13.61
N ASP A 317 -18.92 -7.06 13.82
CA ASP A 317 -19.13 -8.49 14.09
C ASP A 317 -18.91 -8.78 15.58
N ILE A 318 -20.01 -9.08 16.29
CA ILE A 318 -20.02 -9.37 17.74
C ILE A 318 -18.99 -10.43 18.13
N LYS A 319 -18.78 -11.45 17.28
CA LYS A 319 -17.83 -12.54 17.55
C LYS A 319 -16.38 -12.07 17.47
N LYS A 320 -16.10 -10.97 16.77
CA LYS A 320 -14.76 -10.43 16.53
C LYS A 320 -14.39 -9.24 17.40
N ILE A 321 -15.34 -8.59 18.10
CA ILE A 321 -15.10 -7.38 18.91
C ILE A 321 -13.87 -7.52 19.83
N LYS A 322 -13.70 -8.64 20.55
CA LYS A 322 -12.54 -8.84 21.43
C LYS A 322 -11.21 -8.83 20.67
N LYS A 323 -11.15 -9.48 19.50
CA LYS A 323 -9.98 -9.50 18.61
C LYS A 323 -9.73 -8.12 18.00
N ALA A 324 -10.78 -7.46 17.51
CA ALA A 324 -10.72 -6.14 16.90
C ALA A 324 -10.17 -5.08 17.86
N ARG A 325 -10.60 -5.09 19.13
CA ARG A 325 -10.07 -4.18 20.16
C ARG A 325 -8.56 -4.36 20.39
N LYS A 326 -8.10 -5.62 20.48
CA LYS A 326 -6.67 -5.91 20.62
C LYS A 326 -5.88 -5.42 19.39
N LYS A 327 -6.38 -5.69 18.19
CA LYS A 327 -5.78 -5.21 16.93
C LYS A 327 -5.70 -3.68 16.88
N PHE A 328 -6.74 -2.98 17.31
CA PHE A 328 -6.76 -1.52 17.35
C PHE A 328 -5.69 -0.96 18.30
N VAL A 329 -5.58 -1.49 19.52
CA VAL A 329 -4.55 -1.07 20.47
C VAL A 329 -3.14 -1.36 19.93
N GLU A 330 -2.92 -2.54 19.34
CA GLU A 330 -1.65 -2.89 18.73
C GLU A 330 -1.30 -1.98 17.54
N PHE A 331 -2.28 -1.68 16.68
CA PHE A 331 -2.14 -0.72 15.59
C PHE A 331 -1.76 0.67 16.11
N THR A 332 -2.50 1.19 17.10
CA THR A 332 -2.22 2.50 17.68
C THR A 332 -0.80 2.56 18.22
N LYS A 333 -0.40 1.57 19.01
CA LYS A 333 0.91 1.53 19.66
C LYS A 333 2.07 1.37 18.67
N ASN A 334 1.93 0.45 17.72
CA ASN A 334 3.07 0.00 16.91
C ASN A 334 3.18 0.72 15.56
N LEU A 335 2.11 1.35 15.07
CA LEU A 335 2.07 1.97 13.75
C LEU A 335 1.56 3.41 13.74
N TRP A 336 0.50 3.71 14.49
CA TRP A 336 -0.14 5.03 14.44
C TRP A 336 0.73 6.12 15.06
N ILE A 337 1.15 5.93 16.32
CA ILE A 337 1.91 6.94 17.09
C ILE A 337 3.41 6.94 16.77
N GLN A 338 3.87 6.04 15.91
CA GLN A 338 5.28 5.92 15.57
C GLN A 338 5.62 6.88 14.43
N GLU A 339 6.68 7.65 14.62
CA GLU A 339 7.31 8.39 13.53
C GLU A 339 7.95 7.43 12.54
N ILE A 340 7.95 7.82 11.26
CA ILE A 340 8.45 6.96 10.19
C ILE A 340 9.94 7.18 9.94
N THR A 341 10.37 8.44 10.01
CA THR A 341 11.70 8.92 9.63
C THR A 341 12.00 10.21 10.40
N GLU A 342 13.29 10.52 10.58
CA GLU A 342 13.76 11.84 11.04
C GLU A 342 14.02 12.80 9.85
N ASP A 343 13.93 12.31 8.61
CA ASP A 343 14.06 13.14 7.41
C ASP A 343 12.88 14.14 7.34
N GLU A 344 13.20 15.42 7.21
CA GLU A 344 12.20 16.50 7.18
C GLU A 344 11.24 16.32 6.00
N THR A 345 11.78 15.99 4.83
CA THR A 345 10.98 15.83 3.60
C THR A 345 10.10 14.59 3.67
N GLY A 346 10.63 13.48 4.16
CA GLY A 346 9.89 12.25 4.39
C GLY A 346 8.79 12.39 5.45
N SER A 347 9.04 13.18 6.50
CA SER A 347 8.05 13.49 7.54
C SER A 347 6.91 14.35 6.97
N LEU A 348 7.24 15.39 6.21
CA LEU A 348 6.26 16.22 5.51
C LEU A 348 5.44 15.40 4.51
N LEU A 349 6.10 14.54 3.72
CA LEU A 349 5.44 13.62 2.79
C LEU A 349 4.43 12.73 3.52
N ASN A 350 4.85 12.09 4.61
CA ASN A 350 3.96 11.22 5.40
C ASN A 350 2.73 11.99 5.91
N HIS A 351 2.92 13.22 6.39
CA HIS A 351 1.80 14.06 6.84
C HIS A 351 0.83 14.37 5.68
N LYS A 352 1.35 14.75 4.51
CA LYS A 352 0.53 15.01 3.32
C LYS A 352 -0.21 13.76 2.82
N LEU A 353 0.41 12.58 2.89
CA LEU A 353 -0.27 11.32 2.60
C LEU A 353 -1.41 11.04 3.58
N GLN A 354 -1.22 11.32 4.88
CA GLN A 354 -2.27 11.17 5.89
C GLN A 354 -3.45 12.10 5.63
N GLU A 355 -3.20 13.35 5.20
CA GLU A 355 -4.25 14.30 4.80
C GLU A 355 -5.04 13.78 3.58
N VAL A 356 -4.35 13.42 2.48
CA VAL A 356 -4.99 12.95 1.24
C VAL A 356 -5.80 11.67 1.45
N PHE A 357 -5.32 10.79 2.32
CA PHE A 357 -6.00 9.54 2.66
C PHE A 357 -7.04 9.68 3.77
N GLU A 358 -7.22 10.88 4.34
CA GLU A 358 -8.13 11.18 5.46
C GLU A 358 -7.90 10.25 6.66
N LEU A 359 -6.63 9.93 6.95
CA LEU A 359 -6.27 8.94 7.95
C LEU A 359 -6.67 9.33 9.37
N ASP A 360 -6.53 10.61 9.74
CA ASP A 360 -6.92 11.10 11.07
C ASP A 360 -8.42 10.99 11.32
N LYS A 361 -9.23 11.29 10.29
CA LYS A 361 -10.68 11.14 10.35
C LYS A 361 -11.04 9.66 10.53
N LEU A 362 -10.50 8.79 9.69
CA LEU A 362 -10.74 7.34 9.77
C LEU A 362 -10.30 6.76 11.12
N TYR A 363 -9.12 7.15 11.61
CA TYR A 363 -8.64 6.73 12.92
C TYR A 363 -9.58 7.18 14.04
N SER A 364 -10.04 8.43 14.00
CA SER A 364 -10.97 8.99 15.00
C SER A 364 -12.31 8.26 15.01
N GLU A 365 -12.86 7.92 13.84
CA GLU A 365 -14.09 7.13 13.72
C GLU A 365 -13.94 5.73 14.32
N VAL A 366 -12.83 5.04 14.02
CA VAL A 366 -12.52 3.71 14.57
C VAL A 366 -12.29 3.78 16.08
N LYS A 367 -11.60 4.83 16.56
CA LYS A 367 -11.37 5.08 17.99
C LYS A 367 -12.68 5.30 18.74
N ASN A 368 -13.58 6.11 18.21
CA ASN A 368 -14.89 6.36 18.84
C ASN A 368 -15.68 5.05 19.00
N LYS A 369 -15.68 4.19 17.98
CA LYS A 369 -16.30 2.85 18.06
C LYS A 369 -15.63 1.98 19.12
N TYR A 370 -14.30 1.98 19.16
CA TYR A 370 -13.54 1.28 20.20
C TYR A 370 -13.93 1.75 21.61
N ASP A 371 -14.00 3.07 21.83
CA ASP A 371 -14.30 3.66 23.14
C ASP A 371 -15.72 3.33 23.63
N ILE A 372 -16.70 3.34 22.72
CA ILE A 372 -18.09 2.92 23.01
C ILE A 372 -18.12 1.44 23.43
N LEU A 373 -17.55 0.55 22.61
CA LEU A 373 -17.51 -0.89 22.89
C LEU A 373 -16.72 -1.23 24.17
N TYR A 374 -15.73 -0.41 24.51
CA TYR A 374 -14.98 -0.56 25.76
C TYR A 374 -15.82 -0.18 26.99
N LYS A 375 -16.57 0.92 26.91
CA LYS A 375 -17.50 1.35 27.97
C LYS A 375 -18.61 0.32 28.21
N GLU A 376 -19.24 -0.17 27.14
CA GLU A 376 -20.29 -1.20 27.22
C GLU A 376 -19.77 -2.46 27.92
N LEU A 377 -18.57 -2.92 27.58
CA LEU A 377 -17.97 -4.09 28.21
C LEU A 377 -17.67 -3.89 29.71
N ASN A 378 -17.30 -2.68 30.12
CA ASN A 378 -17.09 -2.38 31.54
C ASN A 378 -18.42 -2.37 32.30
N ILE A 379 -19.47 -1.78 31.72
CA ILE A 379 -20.84 -1.81 32.29
C ILE A 379 -21.33 -3.26 32.43
N GLU A 380 -21.13 -4.10 31.41
CA GLU A 380 -21.49 -5.52 31.48
C GLU A 380 -20.72 -6.29 32.56
N LYS A 381 -19.42 -6.01 32.73
CA LYS A 381 -18.60 -6.62 33.77
C LYS A 381 -19.05 -6.19 35.16
N GLU A 382 -19.32 -4.90 35.36
CA GLU A 382 -19.85 -4.38 36.61
C GLU A 382 -21.19 -5.03 36.93
N LYS A 383 -22.14 -5.06 35.98
CA LYS A 383 -23.43 -5.73 36.15
C LYS A 383 -23.29 -7.20 36.53
N LYS A 384 -22.42 -7.96 35.85
CA LYS A 384 -22.14 -9.36 36.20
C LYS A 384 -21.54 -9.50 37.60
N THR A 385 -20.66 -8.58 37.98
CA THR A 385 -20.04 -8.57 39.32
C THR A 385 -21.09 -8.27 40.40
N SER A 386 -21.96 -7.29 40.18
CA SER A 386 -23.09 -6.98 41.07
C SER A 386 -24.05 -8.17 41.22
N ILE A 387 -24.38 -8.86 40.12
CA ILE A 387 -25.21 -10.07 40.18
C ILE A 387 -24.53 -11.17 41.00
N SER A 388 -23.23 -11.42 40.76
CA SER A 388 -22.46 -12.39 41.55
C SER A 388 -22.44 -12.06 43.04
N ILE A 389 -22.25 -10.78 43.39
CA ILE A 389 -22.29 -10.32 44.79
C ILE A 389 -23.68 -10.56 45.39
N ALA A 390 -24.77 -10.25 44.67
CA ALA A 390 -26.13 -10.48 45.13
C ALA A 390 -26.42 -11.97 45.40
N VAL A 391 -25.93 -12.87 44.53
CA VAL A 391 -26.05 -14.33 44.73
C VAL A 391 -25.30 -14.78 45.98
N VAL A 392 -24.07 -14.31 46.19
CA VAL A 392 -23.27 -14.63 47.39
C VAL A 392 -23.96 -14.13 48.66
N LEU A 393 -24.52 -12.91 48.64
CA LEU A 393 -25.27 -12.35 49.76
C LEU A 393 -26.53 -13.18 50.08
N MET A 394 -27.29 -13.61 49.07
CA MET A 394 -28.46 -14.47 49.27
C MET A 394 -28.08 -15.81 49.89
N ILE A 395 -27.00 -16.45 49.43
CA ILE A 395 -26.50 -17.71 50.00
C ILE A 395 -26.10 -17.51 51.47
N SER A 396 -25.37 -16.43 51.77
CA SER A 396 -24.96 -16.09 53.15
C SER A 396 -26.16 -15.88 54.07
N LEU A 397 -27.21 -15.21 53.57
CA LEU A 397 -28.43 -14.95 54.32
C LEU A 397 -29.20 -16.24 54.62
N VAL A 398 -29.32 -17.14 53.65
CA VAL A 398 -29.93 -18.47 53.84
C VAL A 398 -29.14 -19.30 54.86
N LEU A 399 -27.81 -19.30 54.77
CA LEU A 399 -26.96 -20.01 55.74
C LEU A 399 -27.11 -19.46 57.16
N ASN A 400 -27.18 -18.14 57.32
CA ASN A 400 -27.40 -17.51 58.62
C ASN A 400 -28.76 -17.87 59.22
N VAL A 401 -29.82 -17.87 58.40
CA VAL A 401 -31.16 -18.27 58.86
C VAL A 401 -31.18 -19.74 59.28
N LEU A 402 -30.57 -20.63 58.51
CA LEU A 402 -30.45 -22.05 58.87
C LEU A 402 -29.67 -22.23 60.18
N ASN A 403 -28.56 -21.51 60.35
CA ASN A 403 -27.75 -21.59 61.56
C ASN A 403 -28.52 -21.09 62.78
N PHE A 404 -29.33 -20.03 62.62
CA PHE A 404 -30.21 -19.52 63.67
C PHE A 404 -31.31 -20.53 64.05
N MET A 405 -31.93 -21.20 63.06
CA MET A 405 -32.91 -22.27 63.34
C MET A 405 -32.28 -23.44 64.11
N VAL A 406 -31.06 -23.84 63.75
CA VAL A 406 -30.33 -24.90 64.46
C VAL A 406 -30.03 -24.48 65.91
N LEU A 407 -29.60 -23.23 66.13
CA LEU A 407 -29.36 -22.67 67.46
C LEU A 407 -30.61 -22.58 68.33
N MET A 408 -31.77 -22.29 67.73
CA MET A 408 -33.08 -22.25 68.42
C MET A 408 -33.67 -23.64 68.69
N SER A 409 -33.15 -24.69 68.03
CA SER A 409 -33.58 -26.09 68.22
C SER A 409 -32.78 -26.85 69.30
N LYS A 410 -31.82 -26.17 69.93
CA LYS A 410 -31.15 -26.59 71.18
C LYS A 410 -31.76 -25.82 72.35
#